data_AF-G0MUQ0-F1
#
_entry.id   AF-G0MUQ0-F1
#
_cell.length_a   1.000
_cell.length_b   1.000
_cell.length_c   1.000
_cell.angle_alpha   90.00
_cell.angle_beta   90.00
_cell.angle_gamma   90.00
#
_symmetry.space_group_name_H-M   'P 1'
#
loop_
_entity.id
_entity.type
_entity.pdbx_description
1 polymer ?
#
loop_
_entity_poly.entity_id
_entity_poly.type
_entity_poly.pdbx_seq_one_letter_code
_entity_poly.pdbx_strand_id
1 'polypeptide(L)'
;MLKDAEDLEYIEAKIDVKEDSEKRKFPFKKFFETVKNNEYEFGELPISQDRKGFELDEHGLVRFYQMDHPTGEGNVGDPLTKHFAKDLKEMVLKPTRYEKYFDVVLDSIQTTQFWTSYSNRYQQEVAIWRPETTWKVGDSDMMEGSIAAAVVPAGTVSRRSVHKLWVTLTNQSTGHVIGTGIKAMVQSPKGYRLVGADVDSQEQWLAALYGDASAEKRLPLEKRVAGKTAFSNMMLAGSKSDNTDLHSVVAKQLKISRNHAKTLNYARLYGSGESHAKKHLMRIGGMKQSDADATASDLFKLTKGESSKFMKLDQKMNVLVDKYMEDTGINPDESKILTIDGVYYMPSYTSQFSYETVRFENWLLSHYTSILPSSTNPDKLFLSLYENPEDTRRLFVGGYESSTFNFLETSAAAHDLRTPILGCQIADSLGKLPEGTPDAKYFDSKYKRSVMNWIVQSSAVDFLHLLLVSMQWLCDTYRIDARFVISIHDEVRYMCKEEDAPRLALALQLSNLLVRAFISQRVGISQLPNTVAFFSQVDCDTVLRKEVDTVSINPDGTKVEDGVAWTIDDLLKLTGGGKLN
;
A
#
# COMPACT_ATOMS: atom_id res chain seq x y z
N MET A 1 6.12 51.31 -16.16
CA MET A 1 5.81 50.71 -17.48
C MET A 1 4.34 50.34 -17.63
N LEU A 2 3.68 49.67 -16.67
CA LEU A 2 2.23 49.36 -16.78
C LEU A 2 1.30 50.58 -16.75
N LYS A 3 1.66 51.68 -16.06
CA LYS A 3 0.83 52.90 -15.95
C LYS A 3 0.65 53.67 -17.27
N ASP A 4 1.51 53.45 -18.25
CA ASP A 4 1.44 54.11 -19.57
C ASP A 4 0.83 53.20 -20.66
N ALA A 5 0.46 51.96 -20.30
CA ALA A 5 -0.01 50.93 -21.22
C ALA A 5 -1.52 50.63 -21.11
N GLU A 6 -2.25 51.24 -20.17
CA GLU A 6 -3.70 51.02 -19.97
C GLU A 6 -4.54 51.45 -21.19
N ASP A 7 -4.03 52.38 -22.02
CA ASP A 7 -4.72 52.91 -23.20
C ASP A 7 -4.37 52.18 -24.52
N LEU A 8 -3.52 51.16 -24.50
CA LEU A 8 -3.10 50.42 -25.70
C LEU A 8 -4.16 49.39 -26.14
N GLU A 9 -4.87 49.67 -27.23
CA GLU A 9 -5.87 48.75 -27.79
C GLU A 9 -5.24 47.46 -28.38
N TYR A 10 -4.05 47.55 -28.99
CA TYR A 10 -3.37 46.43 -29.65
C TYR A 10 -1.85 46.49 -29.49
N ILE A 11 -1.21 45.31 -29.56
CA ILE A 11 0.26 45.14 -29.64
C ILE A 11 0.62 44.26 -30.84
N GLU A 12 1.87 44.35 -31.29
CA GLU A 12 2.44 43.40 -32.25
C GLU A 12 2.97 42.18 -31.47
N ALA A 13 2.29 41.05 -31.64
CA ALA A 13 2.56 39.80 -30.94
C ALA A 13 3.22 38.78 -31.85
N LYS A 14 4.26 38.11 -31.36
CA LYS A 14 4.83 36.93 -32.01
C LYS A 14 3.81 35.78 -32.00
N ILE A 15 3.70 35.05 -33.11
CA ILE A 15 2.82 33.87 -33.22
C ILE A 15 3.44 32.59 -32.64
N ASP A 16 4.77 32.51 -32.54
CA ASP A 16 5.48 31.41 -31.89
C ASP A 16 6.73 31.89 -31.11
N VAL A 17 7.44 30.95 -30.49
CA VAL A 17 8.59 31.21 -29.58
C VAL A 17 9.89 31.52 -30.34
N LYS A 18 9.94 31.32 -31.65
CA LYS A 18 11.18 31.47 -32.43
C LYS A 18 11.55 32.95 -32.61
N GLU A 19 12.84 33.20 -32.79
CA GLU A 19 13.35 34.57 -32.98
C GLU A 19 12.83 35.23 -34.27
N ASP A 20 12.58 34.43 -35.31
CA ASP A 20 12.06 34.85 -36.62
C ASP A 20 10.54 34.74 -36.75
N SER A 21 9.82 34.57 -35.63
CA SER A 21 8.35 34.46 -35.63
C SER A 21 7.69 35.66 -36.33
N GLU A 22 6.73 35.36 -37.20
CA GLU A 22 5.82 36.38 -37.75
C GLU A 22 5.10 37.12 -36.62
N LYS A 23 4.88 38.42 -36.81
CA LYS A 23 4.15 39.27 -35.86
C LYS A 23 2.75 39.56 -36.36
N ARG A 24 1.78 39.50 -35.46
CA ARG A 24 0.36 39.74 -35.72
C ARG A 24 -0.19 40.71 -34.69
N LYS A 25 -1.16 41.52 -35.12
CA LYS A 25 -1.92 42.41 -34.25
C LYS A 25 -2.72 41.62 -33.21
N PHE A 26 -2.38 41.79 -31.93
CA PHE A 26 -3.01 41.14 -30.78
C PHE A 26 -3.83 42.14 -29.95
N PRO A 27 -5.08 41.81 -29.55
CA PRO A 27 -5.96 42.73 -28.83
C PRO A 27 -5.57 42.81 -27.34
N PHE A 28 -4.54 43.60 -27.03
CA PHE A 28 -3.94 43.72 -25.70
C PHE A 28 -4.95 44.12 -24.63
N LYS A 29 -5.71 45.21 -24.86
CA LYS A 29 -6.66 45.73 -23.86
C LYS A 29 -7.71 44.70 -23.45
N LYS A 30 -8.37 44.07 -24.43
CA LYS A 30 -9.37 43.02 -24.16
C LYS A 30 -8.78 41.83 -23.40
N PHE A 31 -7.55 41.43 -23.75
CA PHE A 31 -6.85 40.37 -23.04
C PHE A 31 -6.51 40.78 -21.60
N PHE A 32 -5.98 41.98 -21.41
CA PHE A 32 -5.65 42.54 -20.09
C PHE A 32 -6.88 42.65 -19.19
N GLU A 33 -8.00 43.19 -19.70
CA GLU A 33 -9.29 43.24 -19.00
C GLU A 33 -9.75 41.84 -18.60
N THR A 34 -9.61 40.85 -19.49
CA THR A 34 -9.95 39.45 -19.18
C THR A 34 -9.08 38.88 -18.06
N VAL A 35 -7.77 39.16 -18.07
CA VAL A 35 -6.86 38.73 -16.99
C VAL A 35 -7.22 39.39 -15.67
N LYS A 36 -7.46 40.71 -15.67
CA LYS A 36 -7.84 41.46 -14.46
C LYS A 36 -9.18 41.03 -13.89
N ASN A 37 -10.16 40.74 -14.73
CA ASN A 37 -11.44 40.19 -14.30
C ASN A 37 -11.26 38.80 -13.66
N ASN A 38 -10.43 37.94 -14.25
CA ASN A 38 -10.12 36.64 -13.65
C ASN A 38 -9.37 36.76 -12.32
N GLU A 39 -8.40 37.67 -12.22
CA GLU A 39 -7.67 37.94 -10.98
C GLU A 39 -8.61 38.43 -9.86
N TYR A 40 -9.58 39.29 -10.21
CA TYR A 40 -10.60 39.76 -9.28
C TYR A 40 -11.55 38.64 -8.82
N GLU A 41 -12.01 37.79 -9.74
CA GLU A 41 -13.02 36.78 -9.45
C GLU A 41 -12.43 35.52 -8.78
N PHE A 42 -11.20 35.12 -9.14
CA PHE A 42 -10.59 33.85 -8.71
C PHE A 42 -9.31 34.02 -7.90
N GLY A 43 -8.77 35.24 -7.79
CA GLY A 43 -7.47 35.51 -7.18
C GLY A 43 -6.30 35.28 -8.13
N GLU A 44 -5.13 35.79 -7.74
CA GLU A 44 -3.89 35.59 -8.48
C GLU A 44 -3.25 34.24 -8.15
N LEU A 45 -2.89 33.46 -9.17
CA LEU A 45 -2.09 32.27 -8.98
C LEU A 45 -0.64 32.67 -8.66
N PRO A 46 -0.05 32.27 -7.51
CA PRO A 46 1.31 32.64 -7.18
C PRO A 46 2.31 31.98 -8.16
N ILE A 47 2.95 32.80 -8.99
CA ILE A 47 3.94 32.37 -9.97
C ILE A 47 5.33 32.80 -9.48
N SER A 48 6.27 31.85 -9.44
CA SER A 48 7.66 32.14 -9.08
C SER A 48 8.35 32.98 -10.16
N GLN A 49 9.24 33.91 -9.75
CA GLN A 49 9.93 34.83 -10.66
C GLN A 49 10.87 34.12 -11.64
N ASP A 50 11.40 32.96 -11.26
CA ASP A 50 12.28 32.11 -12.07
C ASP A 50 11.51 31.16 -13.00
N ARG A 51 10.17 31.21 -13.01
CA ARG A 51 9.36 30.33 -13.86
C ARG A 51 9.62 30.61 -15.33
N LYS A 52 9.89 29.53 -16.07
CA LYS A 52 10.05 29.58 -17.53
C LYS A 52 8.79 30.18 -18.16
N GLY A 53 8.99 31.13 -19.04
CA GLY A 53 7.93 31.81 -19.75
C GLY A 53 8.44 32.43 -21.03
N PHE A 54 7.50 32.97 -21.81
CA PHE A 54 7.76 33.60 -23.10
C PHE A 54 7.00 34.93 -23.17
N GLU A 55 7.69 35.97 -23.63
CA GLU A 55 7.13 37.31 -23.83
C GLU A 55 6.59 37.43 -25.25
N LEU A 56 5.32 37.80 -25.36
CA LEU A 56 4.59 37.84 -26.62
C LEU A 56 5.02 39.04 -27.50
N ASP A 57 5.43 40.12 -26.86
CA ASP A 57 5.87 41.38 -27.49
C ASP A 57 7.27 41.79 -27.00
N GLU A 58 7.93 42.68 -27.75
CA GLU A 58 9.29 43.15 -27.45
C GLU A 58 9.38 44.04 -26.20
N HIS A 59 8.24 44.51 -25.70
CA HIS A 59 8.15 45.37 -24.53
C HIS A 59 7.78 44.58 -23.26
N GLY A 60 7.59 43.26 -23.37
CA GLY A 60 7.29 42.36 -22.25
C GLY A 60 5.94 42.64 -21.59
N LEU A 61 4.99 43.25 -22.31
CA LEU A 61 3.67 43.61 -21.77
C LEU A 61 2.78 42.38 -21.54
N VAL A 62 2.94 41.33 -22.35
CA VAL A 62 2.25 40.04 -22.17
C VAL A 62 3.27 38.92 -22.06
N ARG A 63 3.18 38.16 -20.96
CA ARG A 63 4.04 37.01 -20.71
C ARG A 63 3.22 35.77 -20.41
N PHE A 64 3.50 34.68 -21.12
CA PHE A 64 2.94 33.37 -20.84
C PHE A 64 3.92 32.54 -20.04
N TYR A 65 3.43 31.83 -19.03
CA TYR A 65 4.23 30.92 -18.21
C TYR A 65 4.01 29.48 -18.64
N GLN A 66 5.08 28.69 -18.64
CA GLN A 66 5.00 27.27 -18.90
C GLN A 66 4.24 26.57 -17.76
N MET A 67 3.25 25.73 -18.11
CA MET A 67 2.57 24.86 -17.15
C MET A 67 3.55 23.82 -16.59
N ASP A 68 3.37 23.48 -15.31
CA ASP A 68 4.24 22.50 -14.66
C ASP A 68 3.93 21.09 -15.15
N HIS A 69 4.94 20.41 -15.66
CA HIS A 69 4.78 19.03 -16.08
C HIS A 69 4.53 18.11 -14.85
N PRO A 70 3.59 17.14 -14.92
CA PRO A 70 3.30 16.27 -13.80
C PRO A 70 4.49 15.44 -13.29
N THR A 71 5.54 15.24 -14.09
CA THR A 71 6.78 14.56 -13.64
C THR A 71 7.88 15.53 -13.21
N GLY A 72 7.71 16.84 -13.41
CA GLY A 72 8.69 17.88 -13.11
C GLY A 72 9.62 18.23 -14.29
N GLU A 73 9.60 17.45 -15.37
CA GLU A 73 10.41 17.69 -16.56
C GLU A 73 9.57 17.50 -17.83
N GLY A 74 9.79 18.35 -18.84
CA GLY A 74 9.15 18.25 -20.15
C GLY A 74 7.98 19.22 -20.38
N ASN A 75 7.34 19.11 -21.55
CA ASN A 75 6.16 19.89 -21.93
C ASN A 75 4.88 19.08 -21.61
N VAL A 76 3.84 19.75 -21.12
CA VAL A 76 2.56 19.11 -20.74
C VAL A 76 1.89 18.36 -21.88
N GLY A 77 1.90 18.92 -23.09
CA GLY A 77 1.25 18.33 -24.26
C GLY A 77 -0.28 18.41 -24.18
N ASP A 78 -0.88 17.68 -23.24
CA ASP A 78 -2.33 17.62 -23.02
C ASP A 78 -2.69 18.03 -21.57
N PRO A 79 -3.31 19.20 -21.36
CA PRO A 79 -3.72 19.68 -20.05
C PRO A 79 -5.03 19.04 -19.54
N LEU A 80 -5.67 18.15 -20.32
CA LEU A 80 -6.91 17.46 -19.95
C LEU A 80 -6.67 16.06 -19.36
N THR A 81 -5.41 15.71 -19.11
CA THR A 81 -5.05 14.43 -18.49
C THR A 81 -5.42 14.39 -17.00
N LYS A 82 -5.52 13.17 -16.45
CA LYS A 82 -5.82 12.93 -15.03
C LYS A 82 -4.93 13.69 -14.03
N HIS A 83 -3.73 14.10 -14.45
CA HIS A 83 -2.79 14.82 -13.61
C HIS A 83 -3.26 16.24 -13.27
N PHE A 84 -4.05 16.85 -14.14
CA PHE A 84 -4.60 18.20 -14.00
C PHE A 84 -6.06 18.18 -13.54
N ALA A 85 -6.61 17.01 -13.20
CA ALA A 85 -8.00 16.87 -12.79
C ALA A 85 -8.36 17.75 -11.57
N LYS A 86 -7.41 17.93 -10.64
CA LYS A 86 -7.57 18.84 -9.50
C LYS A 86 -7.62 20.30 -9.97
N ASP A 87 -6.67 20.70 -10.81
CA ASP A 87 -6.58 22.07 -11.31
C ASP A 87 -7.81 22.45 -12.14
N LEU A 88 -8.36 21.50 -12.92
CA LEU A 88 -9.62 21.66 -13.64
C LEU A 88 -10.81 21.80 -12.69
N LYS A 89 -10.87 20.97 -11.63
CA LYS A 89 -11.94 20.99 -10.64
C LYS A 89 -11.92 22.25 -9.76
N GLU A 90 -10.74 22.74 -9.42
CA GLU A 90 -10.52 23.94 -8.62
C GLU A 90 -10.54 25.22 -9.48
N MET A 91 -10.86 25.10 -10.78
CA MET A 91 -10.93 26.21 -11.74
C MET A 91 -9.61 26.97 -11.91
N VAL A 92 -8.49 26.35 -11.53
CA VAL A 92 -7.12 26.82 -11.82
C VAL A 92 -6.84 26.70 -13.32
N LEU A 93 -7.30 25.60 -13.92
CA LEU A 93 -7.36 25.44 -15.37
C LEU A 93 -8.81 25.51 -15.81
N LYS A 94 -9.12 26.50 -16.65
CA LYS A 94 -10.47 26.68 -17.18
C LYS A 94 -10.45 27.28 -18.59
N PRO A 95 -11.47 27.01 -19.40
CA PRO A 95 -11.67 27.73 -20.65
C PRO A 95 -12.06 29.19 -20.35
N THR A 96 -11.59 30.13 -21.17
CA THR A 96 -12.08 31.52 -21.17
C THR A 96 -13.18 31.77 -22.19
N ARG A 97 -13.48 30.76 -23.03
CA ARG A 97 -14.49 30.80 -24.09
C ARG A 97 -15.12 29.43 -24.23
N TYR A 98 -16.39 29.38 -24.65
CA TYR A 98 -17.11 28.13 -24.91
C TYR A 98 -17.19 27.20 -23.70
N GLU A 99 -17.32 27.76 -22.49
CA GLU A 99 -17.30 27.02 -21.21
C GLU A 99 -18.26 25.82 -21.22
N LYS A 100 -19.51 26.03 -21.64
CA LYS A 100 -20.51 24.96 -21.75
C LYS A 100 -20.09 23.80 -22.66
N TYR A 101 -19.40 24.09 -23.77
CA TYR A 101 -18.91 23.05 -24.68
C TYR A 101 -17.70 22.34 -24.10
N PHE A 102 -16.82 23.07 -23.43
CA PHE A 102 -15.67 22.51 -22.74
C PHE A 102 -16.11 21.54 -21.63
N ASP A 103 -17.12 21.91 -20.84
CA ASP A 103 -17.66 21.04 -19.79
C ASP A 103 -18.14 19.70 -20.36
N VAL A 104 -18.85 19.73 -21.49
CA VAL A 104 -19.30 18.53 -22.21
C VAL A 104 -18.11 17.70 -22.71
N VAL A 105 -17.07 18.33 -23.24
CA VAL A 105 -15.86 17.63 -23.70
C VAL A 105 -15.11 17.01 -22.53
N LEU A 106 -14.93 17.74 -21.43
CA LEU A 106 -14.24 17.26 -20.24
C LEU A 106 -14.98 16.08 -19.61
N ASP A 107 -16.31 16.18 -19.48
CA ASP A 107 -17.16 15.09 -19.00
C ASP A 107 -17.07 13.86 -19.92
N SER A 108 -17.09 14.06 -21.25
CA SER A 108 -16.92 12.97 -22.22
C SER A 108 -15.56 12.28 -22.10
N ILE A 109 -14.48 13.04 -21.89
CA ILE A 109 -13.13 12.48 -21.68
C ILE A 109 -13.09 11.67 -20.38
N GLN A 110 -13.58 12.24 -19.27
CA GLN A 110 -13.60 11.57 -17.97
C GLN A 110 -14.43 10.28 -18.01
N THR A 111 -15.54 10.30 -18.74
CA THR A 111 -16.46 9.17 -18.92
C THR A 111 -15.85 8.06 -19.77
N THR A 112 -15.09 8.38 -20.82
CA THR A 112 -14.61 7.39 -21.81
C THR A 112 -13.17 6.92 -21.61
N GLN A 113 -12.32 7.70 -20.92
CA GLN A 113 -10.88 7.44 -20.82
C GLN A 113 -10.56 6.06 -20.24
N PHE A 114 -11.33 5.61 -19.24
CA PHE A 114 -11.18 4.27 -18.69
C PHE A 114 -11.42 3.22 -19.77
N TRP A 115 -12.58 3.24 -20.44
CA TRP A 115 -12.94 2.28 -21.47
C TRP A 115 -11.93 2.23 -22.61
N THR A 116 -11.42 3.37 -23.09
CA THR A 116 -10.40 3.42 -24.14
C THR A 116 -9.15 2.61 -23.78
N SER A 117 -8.79 2.55 -22.50
CA SER A 117 -7.62 1.79 -22.03
C SER A 117 -7.88 0.29 -21.80
N TYR A 118 -9.14 -0.11 -21.62
CA TYR A 118 -9.57 -1.47 -21.29
C TYR A 118 -10.27 -2.22 -22.43
N SER A 119 -10.85 -1.52 -23.40
CA SER A 119 -11.66 -2.10 -24.49
C SER A 119 -10.89 -3.14 -25.30
N ASN A 120 -9.63 -2.84 -25.66
CA ASN A 120 -8.76 -3.79 -26.36
C ASN A 120 -8.49 -5.05 -25.53
N ARG A 121 -8.41 -4.93 -24.20
CA ARG A 121 -8.19 -6.07 -23.30
C ARG A 121 -9.46 -6.91 -23.19
N TYR A 122 -10.60 -6.25 -23.07
CA TYR A 122 -11.92 -6.87 -23.10
C TYR A 122 -12.16 -7.67 -24.39
N GLN A 123 -11.83 -7.09 -25.56
CA GLN A 123 -11.99 -7.78 -26.85
C GLN A 123 -11.05 -8.98 -27.04
N GLN A 124 -9.96 -9.05 -26.26
CA GLN A 124 -9.02 -10.18 -26.29
C GLN A 124 -9.47 -11.34 -25.40
N GLU A 125 -10.52 -11.17 -24.60
CA GLU A 125 -11.04 -12.25 -23.76
C GLU A 125 -11.65 -13.36 -24.61
N VAL A 126 -11.37 -14.61 -24.23
CA VAL A 126 -11.90 -15.78 -24.90
C VAL A 126 -13.17 -16.22 -24.19
N ALA A 127 -14.31 -15.89 -24.80
CA ALA A 127 -15.62 -16.38 -24.36
C ALA A 127 -15.96 -17.70 -25.07
N ILE A 128 -16.36 -18.70 -24.29
CA ILE A 128 -16.85 -19.99 -24.76
C ILE A 128 -18.34 -20.03 -24.49
N TRP A 129 -19.14 -20.00 -25.56
CA TRP A 129 -20.59 -19.99 -25.49
C TRP A 129 -21.16 -21.42 -25.50
N ARG A 130 -22.33 -21.59 -24.90
CA ARG A 130 -23.14 -22.82 -24.90
C ARG A 130 -24.45 -22.54 -25.64
N PRO A 131 -24.48 -22.68 -26.98
CA PRO A 131 -25.64 -22.29 -27.79
C PRO A 131 -26.93 -23.01 -27.41
N GLU A 132 -26.83 -24.20 -26.81
CA GLU A 132 -27.96 -25.00 -26.34
C GLU A 132 -28.66 -24.44 -25.10
N THR A 133 -28.03 -23.49 -24.38
CA THR A 133 -28.61 -22.88 -23.18
C THR A 133 -28.81 -21.38 -23.41
N THR A 134 -30.06 -20.99 -23.59
CA THR A 134 -30.44 -19.59 -23.83
C THR A 134 -31.46 -19.10 -22.81
N TRP A 135 -31.47 -17.79 -22.59
CA TRP A 135 -32.45 -17.11 -21.75
C TRP A 135 -32.86 -15.77 -22.39
N LYS A 136 -34.05 -15.29 -22.03
CA LYS A 136 -34.65 -14.08 -22.60
C LYS A 136 -34.24 -12.84 -21.79
N VAL A 137 -33.73 -11.82 -22.48
CA VAL A 137 -33.63 -10.43 -21.98
C VAL A 137 -34.51 -9.55 -22.86
N GLY A 138 -35.69 -9.19 -22.36
CA GLY A 138 -36.73 -8.58 -23.19
C GLY A 138 -37.05 -9.47 -24.39
N ASP A 139 -36.89 -8.93 -25.60
CA ASP A 139 -37.12 -9.67 -26.86
C ASP A 139 -35.87 -10.43 -27.37
N SER A 140 -34.71 -10.24 -26.74
CA SER A 140 -33.44 -10.81 -27.20
C SER A 140 -33.12 -12.14 -26.53
N ASP A 141 -32.62 -13.10 -27.32
CA ASP A 141 -32.11 -14.37 -26.82
C ASP A 141 -30.62 -14.22 -26.47
N MET A 142 -30.31 -14.39 -25.19
CA MET A 142 -28.95 -14.40 -24.67
C MET A 142 -28.45 -15.84 -24.53
N MET A 143 -27.20 -16.08 -24.89
CA MET A 143 -26.54 -17.38 -24.68
C MET A 143 -25.83 -17.41 -23.33
N GLU A 144 -25.88 -18.54 -22.65
CA GLU A 144 -24.96 -18.79 -21.54
C GLU A 144 -23.56 -19.10 -22.06
N GLY A 145 -22.55 -18.73 -21.28
CA GLY A 145 -21.17 -18.93 -21.65
C GLY A 145 -20.23 -18.86 -20.45
N SER A 146 -18.96 -19.04 -20.71
CA SER A 146 -17.91 -18.90 -19.70
C SER A 146 -16.70 -18.21 -20.30
N ILE A 147 -16.01 -17.41 -19.50
CA ILE A 147 -14.80 -16.71 -19.91
C ILE A 147 -13.60 -17.54 -19.47
N ALA A 148 -12.77 -17.94 -20.43
CA ALA A 148 -11.51 -18.62 -20.15
C ALA A 148 -10.39 -17.59 -19.93
N ALA A 149 -10.36 -17.00 -18.73
CA ALA A 149 -9.32 -16.06 -18.35
C ALA A 149 -7.96 -16.77 -18.24
N ALA A 150 -7.00 -16.42 -19.10
CA ALA A 150 -5.65 -17.00 -19.11
C ALA A 150 -4.78 -16.39 -18.01
N VAL A 151 -5.21 -16.54 -16.75
CA VAL A 151 -4.49 -16.03 -15.58
C VAL A 151 -3.18 -16.80 -15.43
N VAL A 152 -2.05 -16.10 -15.48
CA VAL A 152 -0.74 -16.72 -15.27
C VAL A 152 -0.47 -16.75 -13.76
N PRO A 153 -0.39 -17.93 -13.13
CA PRO A 153 0.02 -18.04 -11.74
C PRO A 153 1.49 -17.63 -11.61
N ALA A 154 1.85 -16.96 -10.52
CA ALA A 154 3.22 -16.49 -10.27
C ALA A 154 3.87 -15.68 -11.41
N GLY A 155 3.08 -14.86 -12.10
CA GLY A 155 3.59 -14.03 -13.21
C GLY A 155 4.37 -12.79 -12.78
N THR A 156 4.38 -12.44 -11.49
CA THR A 156 5.26 -11.39 -10.94
C THR A 156 6.40 -11.97 -10.13
N VAL A 157 7.43 -11.16 -9.86
CA VAL A 157 8.54 -11.51 -8.94
C VAL A 157 8.03 -11.80 -7.52
N SER A 158 6.95 -11.15 -7.09
CA SER A 158 6.25 -11.44 -5.83
C SER A 158 5.35 -12.69 -5.89
N ARG A 159 5.38 -13.43 -6.99
CA ARG A 159 4.55 -14.63 -7.28
C ARG A 159 3.05 -14.37 -7.34
N ARG A 160 2.62 -13.11 -7.48
CA ARG A 160 1.21 -12.79 -7.71
C ARG A 160 0.80 -13.24 -9.12
N SER A 161 -0.48 -13.57 -9.25
CA SER A 161 -1.09 -13.82 -10.56
C SER A 161 -1.05 -12.56 -11.42
N VAL A 162 -0.98 -12.75 -12.74
CA VAL A 162 -1.11 -11.66 -13.69
C VAL A 162 -2.18 -11.97 -14.72
N HIS A 163 -2.96 -10.95 -15.04
CA HIS A 163 -3.91 -10.97 -16.15
C HIS A 163 -4.10 -9.54 -16.66
N LYS A 164 -4.27 -9.36 -17.98
CA LYS A 164 -4.36 -8.03 -18.59
C LYS A 164 -5.66 -7.29 -18.22
N LEU A 165 -6.75 -8.03 -18.04
CA LEU A 165 -8.07 -7.51 -17.68
C LEU A 165 -8.42 -7.81 -16.22
N TRP A 166 -8.86 -9.02 -15.93
CA TRP A 166 -9.48 -9.42 -14.65
C TRP A 166 -8.71 -9.04 -13.37
N VAL A 167 -7.39 -9.22 -13.33
CA VAL A 167 -6.55 -8.89 -12.15
C VAL A 167 -6.25 -7.39 -12.04
N THR A 168 -6.62 -6.58 -13.03
CA THR A 168 -6.42 -5.12 -13.06
C THR A 168 -7.73 -4.33 -12.97
N LEU A 169 -8.87 -5.02 -13.01
CA LEU A 169 -10.17 -4.37 -12.96
C LEU A 169 -10.37 -3.64 -11.64
N THR A 170 -10.75 -2.38 -11.74
CA THR A 170 -11.19 -1.59 -10.60
C THR A 170 -12.63 -1.95 -10.23
N ASN A 171 -13.04 -1.54 -9.05
CA ASN A 171 -14.45 -1.62 -8.67
C ASN A 171 -15.28 -0.59 -9.43
N GLN A 172 -16.58 -0.83 -9.48
CA GLN A 172 -17.51 0.07 -10.13
C GLN A 172 -17.43 1.45 -9.47
N SER A 173 -17.23 2.49 -10.27
CA SER A 173 -17.21 3.85 -9.78
C SER A 173 -18.64 4.35 -9.63
N THR A 174 -18.87 5.25 -8.67
CA THR A 174 -20.18 5.90 -8.49
C THR A 174 -20.49 6.95 -9.58
N GLY A 175 -19.52 7.24 -10.47
CA GLY A 175 -19.69 8.17 -11.59
C GLY A 175 -20.08 7.46 -12.89
N HIS A 176 -20.27 8.23 -13.96
CA HIS A 176 -20.70 7.74 -15.28
C HIS A 176 -19.59 7.07 -16.10
N VAL A 177 -18.48 6.65 -15.47
CA VAL A 177 -17.29 6.13 -16.18
C VAL A 177 -17.57 4.77 -16.80
N ILE A 178 -17.51 4.71 -18.13
CA ILE A 178 -17.78 3.52 -18.93
C ILE A 178 -16.73 2.45 -18.66
N GLY A 179 -17.18 1.20 -18.50
CA GLY A 179 -16.31 0.04 -18.30
C GLY A 179 -15.95 -0.26 -16.84
N THR A 180 -16.27 0.61 -15.88
CA THR A 180 -15.98 0.32 -14.46
C THR A 180 -16.86 -0.79 -13.88
N GLY A 181 -18.01 -1.08 -14.51
CA GLY A 181 -18.94 -2.16 -14.13
C GLY A 181 -18.66 -3.54 -14.75
N ILE A 182 -17.55 -3.74 -15.49
CA ILE A 182 -17.28 -5.00 -16.21
C ILE A 182 -17.29 -6.22 -15.28
N LYS A 183 -16.86 -6.08 -14.01
CA LYS A 183 -16.88 -7.19 -13.06
C LYS A 183 -18.31 -7.75 -12.90
N ALA A 184 -19.30 -6.89 -12.70
CA ALA A 184 -20.68 -7.30 -12.46
C ALA A 184 -21.38 -7.93 -13.69
N MET A 185 -20.78 -7.79 -14.88
CA MET A 185 -21.23 -8.49 -16.09
C MET A 185 -20.94 -10.00 -16.03
N VAL A 186 -20.04 -10.44 -15.15
CA VAL A 186 -19.81 -11.85 -14.88
C VAL A 186 -20.84 -12.32 -13.87
N GLN A 187 -21.74 -13.18 -14.32
CA GLN A 187 -22.86 -13.70 -13.51
C GLN A 187 -22.73 -15.21 -13.31
N SER A 188 -23.23 -15.70 -12.18
CA SER A 188 -23.39 -17.15 -11.97
C SER A 188 -24.55 -17.69 -12.82
N PRO A 189 -24.49 -18.96 -13.24
CA PRO A 189 -25.63 -19.64 -13.84
C PRO A 189 -26.82 -19.71 -12.89
N LYS A 190 -28.02 -19.92 -13.44
CA LYS A 190 -29.24 -20.08 -12.64
C LYS A 190 -29.09 -21.21 -11.61
N GLY A 191 -29.45 -20.93 -10.35
CA GLY A 191 -29.33 -21.88 -9.23
C GLY A 191 -27.93 -21.96 -8.61
N TYR A 192 -26.98 -21.16 -9.10
CA TYR A 192 -25.64 -21.04 -8.53
C TYR A 192 -25.42 -19.64 -7.95
N ARG A 193 -24.54 -19.56 -6.96
CA ARG A 193 -24.12 -18.31 -6.31
C ARG A 193 -22.61 -18.20 -6.32
N LEU A 194 -22.12 -16.97 -6.48
CA LEU A 194 -20.74 -16.59 -6.24
C LEU A 194 -20.58 -16.30 -4.75
N VAL A 195 -19.69 -17.03 -4.09
CA VAL A 195 -19.40 -16.88 -2.66
C VAL A 195 -17.94 -16.48 -2.51
N GLY A 196 -17.65 -15.45 -1.72
CA GLY A 196 -16.27 -15.08 -1.46
C GLY A 196 -16.10 -13.95 -0.47
N ALA A 197 -14.84 -13.64 -0.17
CA ALA A 197 -14.51 -12.60 0.80
C ALA A 197 -13.26 -11.83 0.37
N ASP A 198 -13.08 -10.66 0.98
CA ASP A 198 -11.89 -9.83 0.90
C ASP A 198 -11.06 -10.01 2.18
N VAL A 199 -9.74 -10.25 2.05
CA VAL A 199 -8.86 -10.37 3.21
C VAL A 199 -8.41 -8.98 3.67
N ASP A 200 -9.19 -8.37 4.56
CA ASP A 200 -8.91 -7.05 5.12
C ASP A 200 -7.46 -6.92 5.65
N SER A 201 -6.74 -5.90 5.15
CA SER A 201 -5.42 -5.49 5.62
C SER A 201 -4.39 -6.65 5.72
N GLN A 202 -4.47 -7.65 4.84
CA GLN A 202 -3.64 -8.87 4.87
C GLN A 202 -2.14 -8.58 5.06
N GLU A 203 -1.57 -7.72 4.21
CA GLU A 203 -0.14 -7.41 4.22
C GLU A 203 0.30 -6.60 5.44
N GLN A 204 -0.59 -5.73 5.93
CA GLN A 204 -0.34 -4.95 7.14
C GLN A 204 -0.34 -5.86 8.38
N TRP A 205 -1.28 -6.82 8.44
CA TRP A 205 -1.32 -7.80 9.52
C TRP A 205 -0.05 -8.67 9.53
N LEU A 206 0.39 -9.17 8.37
CA LEU A 206 1.65 -9.93 8.27
C LEU A 206 2.86 -9.10 8.75
N ALA A 207 2.96 -7.85 8.29
CA ALA A 207 4.05 -6.96 8.69
C ALA A 207 4.05 -6.66 10.20
N ALA A 208 2.88 -6.45 10.79
CA ALA A 208 2.71 -6.26 12.23
C ALA A 208 3.12 -7.51 13.03
N LEU A 209 2.61 -8.67 12.61
CA LEU A 209 2.89 -9.95 13.22
C LEU A 209 4.39 -10.30 13.19
N TYR A 210 5.10 -9.98 12.10
CA TYR A 210 6.55 -10.13 12.02
C TYR A 210 7.31 -9.26 13.02
N GLY A 211 6.81 -8.05 13.28
CA GLY A 211 7.36 -7.16 14.30
C GLY A 211 7.24 -7.76 15.70
N ASP A 212 6.06 -8.26 16.06
CA ASP A 212 5.82 -8.94 17.34
C ASP A 212 6.68 -10.20 17.48
N ALA A 213 6.62 -11.07 16.47
CA ALA A 213 7.35 -12.34 16.46
C ALA A 213 8.85 -12.12 16.63
N SER A 214 9.42 -11.15 15.91
CA SER A 214 10.83 -10.78 16.00
C SER A 214 11.22 -10.28 17.40
N ALA A 215 10.42 -9.39 17.97
CA ALA A 215 10.66 -8.79 19.27
C ALA A 215 10.60 -9.83 20.41
N GLU A 216 9.69 -10.80 20.30
CA GLU A 216 9.43 -11.76 21.36
C GLU A 216 10.07 -13.13 21.15
N LYS A 217 10.76 -13.37 20.02
CA LYS A 217 11.42 -14.67 19.72
C LYS A 217 12.40 -15.13 20.80
N ARG A 218 12.90 -14.21 21.63
CA ARG A 218 13.73 -14.52 22.81
C ARG A 218 12.96 -15.23 23.92
N LEU A 219 11.68 -14.93 24.06
CA LEU A 219 10.85 -15.47 25.12
C LEU A 219 10.49 -16.95 24.82
N PRO A 220 10.20 -17.76 25.85
CA PRO A 220 9.54 -19.05 25.69
C PRO A 220 8.26 -18.92 24.87
N LEU A 221 7.90 -19.95 24.10
CA LEU A 221 6.79 -19.92 23.15
C LEU A 221 5.46 -19.52 23.80
N GLU A 222 5.22 -19.96 25.04
CA GLU A 222 4.05 -19.69 25.85
C GLU A 222 3.91 -18.23 26.31
N LYS A 223 5.01 -17.45 26.28
CA LYS A 223 5.02 -16.03 26.65
C LYS A 223 4.91 -15.09 25.46
N ARG A 224 4.95 -15.63 24.23
CA ARG A 224 4.87 -14.83 23.00
C ARG A 224 3.42 -14.52 22.66
N VAL A 225 3.13 -13.27 22.40
CA VAL A 225 1.79 -12.70 22.23
C VAL A 225 1.73 -11.82 20.98
N ALA A 226 0.56 -11.79 20.35
CA ALA A 226 0.27 -10.81 19.30
C ALA A 226 -0.12 -9.47 19.94
N GLY A 227 0.17 -8.36 19.27
CA GLY A 227 -0.18 -7.00 19.70
C GLY A 227 0.83 -6.36 20.67
N LYS A 228 2.05 -6.92 20.78
CA LYS A 228 3.11 -6.38 21.65
C LYS A 228 3.67 -5.06 21.12
N THR A 229 3.94 -4.97 19.82
CA THR A 229 4.47 -3.76 19.19
C THR A 229 3.38 -2.71 19.00
N ALA A 230 3.75 -1.43 19.00
CA ALA A 230 2.80 -0.34 18.82
C ALA A 230 2.00 -0.46 17.50
N PHE A 231 2.67 -0.82 16.39
CA PHE A 231 2.01 -1.06 15.11
C PHE A 231 0.98 -2.19 15.18
N SER A 232 1.37 -3.34 15.74
CA SER A 232 0.46 -4.48 15.89
C SER A 232 -0.72 -4.17 16.81
N ASN A 233 -0.45 -3.47 17.92
CA ASN A 233 -1.49 -3.04 18.85
C ASN A 233 -2.52 -2.11 18.18
N MET A 234 -2.06 -1.09 17.45
CA MET A 234 -2.94 -0.17 16.71
C MET A 234 -3.73 -0.88 15.60
N MET A 235 -3.20 -1.98 15.05
CA MET A 235 -3.89 -2.76 14.01
C MET A 235 -4.94 -3.69 14.61
N LEU A 236 -4.63 -4.34 15.74
CA LEU A 236 -5.49 -5.36 16.35
C LEU A 236 -6.56 -4.78 17.29
N ALA A 237 -6.23 -3.71 18.02
CA ALA A 237 -7.09 -3.10 19.04
C ALA A 237 -7.54 -1.67 18.66
N GLY A 238 -6.87 -1.04 17.69
CA GLY A 238 -7.23 0.30 17.23
C GLY A 238 -8.52 0.31 16.43
N SER A 239 -9.31 1.37 16.58
CA SER A 239 -10.57 1.57 15.86
C SER A 239 -10.58 2.93 15.17
N LYS A 240 -11.33 3.01 14.07
CA LYS A 240 -11.56 4.28 13.36
C LYS A 240 -12.46 5.22 14.17
N SER A 241 -13.46 4.69 14.87
CA SER A 241 -14.40 5.49 15.68
C SER A 241 -13.68 6.20 16.83
N ASP A 242 -12.75 5.51 17.48
CA ASP A 242 -12.06 6.04 18.66
C ASP A 242 -10.81 6.83 18.29
N ASN A 243 -10.52 6.95 16.98
CA ASN A 243 -9.31 7.56 16.44
C ASN A 243 -8.01 6.93 16.96
N THR A 244 -8.04 5.63 17.28
CA THR A 244 -6.91 4.87 17.82
C THR A 244 -6.22 4.00 16.77
N ASP A 245 -6.80 3.85 15.57
CA ASP A 245 -6.13 3.19 14.44
C ASP A 245 -4.93 3.99 13.92
N LEU A 246 -3.94 3.29 13.34
CA LEU A 246 -2.69 3.87 12.84
C LEU A 246 -2.91 5.11 11.95
N HIS A 247 -3.91 5.08 11.05
CA HIS A 247 -4.15 6.20 10.14
C HIS A 247 -4.69 7.42 10.88
N SER A 248 -5.56 7.21 11.87
CA SER A 248 -6.12 8.29 12.69
C SER A 248 -5.06 8.89 13.63
N VAL A 249 -4.22 8.05 14.24
CA VAL A 249 -3.10 8.50 15.09
C VAL A 249 -2.11 9.34 14.30
N VAL A 250 -1.65 8.85 13.14
CA VAL A 250 -0.74 9.58 12.25
C VAL A 250 -1.38 10.87 11.73
N ALA A 251 -2.65 10.84 11.35
CA ALA A 251 -3.38 12.02 10.89
C ALA A 251 -3.43 13.11 11.97
N LYS A 252 -3.75 12.73 13.22
CA LYS A 252 -3.82 13.63 14.36
C LYS A 252 -2.46 14.25 14.69
N GLN A 253 -1.40 13.45 14.73
CA GLN A 253 -0.06 13.94 15.05
C GLN A 253 0.51 14.87 13.97
N LEU A 254 0.29 14.55 12.70
CA LEU A 254 0.79 15.34 11.59
C LEU A 254 -0.15 16.47 11.16
N LYS A 255 -1.32 16.60 11.81
CA LYS A 255 -2.36 17.58 11.46
C LYS A 255 -2.79 17.49 9.98
N ILE A 256 -2.89 16.28 9.46
CA ILE A 256 -3.35 15.99 8.08
C ILE A 256 -4.68 15.24 8.11
N SER A 257 -5.35 15.17 6.95
CA SER A 257 -6.56 14.35 6.83
C SER A 257 -6.24 12.86 6.97
N ARG A 258 -7.18 12.09 7.52
CA ARG A 258 -7.05 10.62 7.60
C ARG A 258 -6.84 9.97 6.24
N ASN A 259 -7.44 10.50 5.19
CA ASN A 259 -7.26 9.97 3.83
C ASN A 259 -5.83 10.18 3.32
N HIS A 260 -5.21 11.33 3.61
CA HIS A 260 -3.80 11.57 3.32
C HIS A 260 -2.91 10.63 4.15
N ALA A 261 -3.18 10.50 5.45
CA ALA A 261 -2.43 9.59 6.32
C ALA A 261 -2.53 8.14 5.86
N LYS A 262 -3.73 7.68 5.44
CA LYS A 262 -3.92 6.34 4.86
C LYS A 262 -3.04 6.17 3.63
N THR A 263 -3.14 7.08 2.66
CA THR A 263 -2.39 6.98 1.40
C THR A 263 -0.87 6.96 1.63
N LEU A 264 -0.38 7.82 2.53
CA LEU A 264 1.04 7.90 2.87
C LEU A 264 1.52 6.67 3.63
N ASN A 265 0.75 6.15 4.59
CA ASN A 265 1.11 4.95 5.35
C ASN A 265 1.21 3.72 4.45
N TYR A 266 0.23 3.51 3.56
CA TYR A 266 0.30 2.46 2.55
C TYR A 266 1.56 2.64 1.69
N ALA A 267 1.71 3.79 1.02
CA ALA A 267 2.85 4.04 0.13
C ALA A 267 4.20 3.76 0.81
N ARG A 268 4.34 4.16 2.08
CA ARG A 268 5.57 4.01 2.88
C ARG A 268 5.85 2.56 3.26
N LEU A 269 4.84 1.78 3.65
CA LEU A 269 4.98 0.33 3.89
C LEU A 269 5.47 -0.40 2.63
N TYR A 270 5.03 0.06 1.45
CA TYR A 270 5.45 -0.48 0.15
C TYR A 270 6.74 0.13 -0.43
N GLY A 271 7.57 0.76 0.41
CA GLY A 271 8.92 1.19 0.03
C GLY A 271 9.02 2.64 -0.49
N SER A 272 7.93 3.41 -0.50
CA SER A 272 8.00 4.83 -0.83
C SER A 272 8.82 5.58 0.23
N GLY A 273 9.76 6.40 -0.25
CA GLY A 273 10.62 7.23 0.61
C GLY A 273 10.04 8.63 0.84
N GLU A 274 10.73 9.41 1.66
CA GLU A 274 10.33 10.78 2.01
C GLU A 274 10.07 11.67 0.79
N SER A 275 10.88 11.56 -0.28
CA SER A 275 10.68 12.34 -1.51
C SER A 275 9.30 12.13 -2.14
N HIS A 276 8.79 10.89 -2.10
CA HIS A 276 7.44 10.59 -2.60
C HIS A 276 6.36 11.18 -1.67
N ALA A 277 6.54 11.07 -0.35
CA ALA A 277 5.63 11.65 0.63
C ALA A 277 5.54 13.17 0.49
N LYS A 278 6.68 13.86 0.32
CA LYS A 278 6.77 15.31 0.07
C LYS A 278 5.97 15.71 -1.16
N LYS A 279 6.23 15.05 -2.31
CA LYS A 279 5.49 15.29 -3.56
C LYS A 279 3.99 15.07 -3.40
N HIS A 280 3.58 14.05 -2.65
CA HIS A 280 2.16 13.79 -2.38
C HIS A 280 1.52 14.89 -1.53
N LEU A 281 2.19 15.30 -0.44
CA LEU A 281 1.73 16.36 0.47
C LEU A 281 1.63 17.72 -0.23
N MET A 282 2.55 18.04 -1.15
CA MET A 282 2.47 19.27 -1.94
C MET A 282 1.33 19.25 -2.94
N ARG A 283 1.24 18.20 -3.77
CA ARG A 283 0.28 18.16 -4.89
C ARG A 283 -1.15 17.95 -4.43
N ILE A 284 -1.35 16.91 -3.63
CA ILE A 284 -2.70 16.50 -3.20
C ILE A 284 -3.08 17.28 -1.94
N GLY A 285 -2.15 17.42 -0.99
CA GLY A 285 -2.37 18.14 0.26
C GLY A 285 -2.30 19.67 0.16
N GLY A 286 -1.80 20.25 -0.95
CA GLY A 286 -1.68 21.70 -1.12
C GLY A 286 -0.67 22.38 -0.20
N MET A 287 0.23 21.61 0.42
CA MET A 287 1.21 22.14 1.38
C MET A 287 2.35 22.89 0.68
N LYS A 288 2.87 23.93 1.34
CA LYS A 288 4.12 24.59 0.95
C LYS A 288 5.30 23.61 1.08
N GLN A 289 6.35 23.82 0.28
CA GLN A 289 7.53 22.95 0.26
C GLN A 289 8.15 22.75 1.65
N SER A 290 8.35 23.82 2.42
CA SER A 290 8.92 23.75 3.79
C SER A 290 8.08 22.89 4.72
N ASP A 291 6.76 23.03 4.65
CA ASP A 291 5.81 22.36 5.53
C ASP A 291 5.66 20.89 5.12
N ALA A 292 5.68 20.61 3.82
CA ALA A 292 5.70 19.25 3.28
C ALA A 292 7.00 18.52 3.64
N ASP A 293 8.14 19.22 3.64
CA ASP A 293 9.43 18.68 4.06
C ASP A 293 9.44 18.29 5.54
N ALA A 294 8.98 19.20 6.41
CA ALA A 294 8.85 18.94 7.84
C ALA A 294 7.86 17.80 8.12
N THR A 295 6.65 17.86 7.54
CA THR A 295 5.61 16.84 7.74
C THR A 295 6.05 15.46 7.24
N ALA A 296 6.77 15.39 6.12
CA ALA A 296 7.32 14.12 5.64
C ALA A 296 8.41 13.58 6.56
N SER A 297 9.32 14.43 7.05
CA SER A 297 10.32 14.03 8.04
C SER A 297 9.66 13.51 9.32
N ASP A 298 8.67 14.24 9.84
CA ASP A 298 7.92 13.86 11.05
C ASP A 298 7.15 12.57 10.85
N LEU A 299 6.54 12.35 9.68
CA LEU A 299 5.89 11.09 9.32
C LEU A 299 6.85 9.90 9.45
N PHE A 300 8.04 10.00 8.85
CA PHE A 300 9.00 8.90 8.86
C PHE A 300 9.60 8.69 10.24
N LYS A 301 9.89 9.77 10.97
CA LYS A 301 10.37 9.71 12.36
C LYS A 301 9.33 9.08 13.29
N LEU A 302 8.07 9.46 13.17
CA LEU A 302 6.97 8.92 13.98
C LEU A 302 6.74 7.43 13.74
N THR A 303 6.81 7.02 12.47
CA THR A 303 6.44 5.66 12.07
C THR A 303 7.63 4.71 12.11
N LYS A 304 8.72 5.01 11.39
CA LYS A 304 9.92 4.15 11.38
C LYS A 304 10.78 4.35 12.61
N GLY A 305 10.84 5.56 13.16
CA GLY A 305 11.71 5.90 14.29
C GLY A 305 12.98 6.62 13.86
N GLU A 306 13.87 6.85 14.82
CA GLU A 306 15.20 7.40 14.58
C GLU A 306 16.15 6.30 14.12
N SER A 307 16.92 6.58 13.06
CA SER A 307 17.91 5.65 12.54
C SER A 307 19.26 5.84 13.21
N SER A 308 19.87 4.76 13.70
CA SER A 308 21.22 4.79 14.28
C SER A 308 21.99 3.50 13.99
N LYS A 309 23.28 3.48 14.36
CA LYS A 309 24.16 2.31 14.16
C LYS A 309 24.14 1.40 15.39
N PHE A 310 24.11 0.09 15.15
CA PHE A 310 24.02 -0.95 16.17
C PHE A 310 25.01 -2.08 15.90
N MET A 311 25.51 -2.68 16.97
CA MET A 311 26.38 -3.86 16.98
C MET A 311 25.54 -5.08 17.35
N LYS A 312 25.68 -6.17 16.58
CA LYS A 312 24.99 -7.42 16.84
C LYS A 312 25.70 -8.17 17.96
N LEU A 313 25.00 -8.45 19.06
CA LEU A 313 25.52 -9.27 20.14
C LEU A 313 25.66 -10.74 19.67
N ASP A 314 26.70 -11.43 20.10
CA ASP A 314 26.75 -12.88 19.95
C ASP A 314 25.53 -13.48 20.69
N GLN A 315 24.77 -14.34 20.00
CA GLN A 315 23.56 -14.93 20.54
C GLN A 315 23.78 -15.66 21.87
N LYS A 316 24.99 -16.18 22.13
CA LYS A 316 25.36 -16.82 23.39
C LYS A 316 25.42 -15.84 24.57
N MET A 317 25.72 -14.57 24.29
CA MET A 317 25.85 -13.52 25.31
C MET A 317 24.53 -12.87 25.66
N ASN A 318 23.43 -13.23 24.98
CA ASN A 318 22.11 -12.71 25.27
C ASN A 318 21.70 -12.86 26.75
N VAL A 319 22.13 -13.94 27.42
CA VAL A 319 21.86 -14.18 28.85
C VAL A 319 22.37 -13.06 29.75
N LEU A 320 23.47 -12.39 29.37
CA LEU A 320 24.04 -11.28 30.12
C LEU A 320 23.15 -10.05 30.02
N VAL A 321 22.58 -9.79 28.84
CA VAL A 321 21.66 -8.66 28.62
C VAL A 321 20.32 -8.92 29.29
N ASP A 322 19.80 -10.16 29.26
CA ASP A 322 18.60 -10.52 30.03
C ASP A 322 18.82 -10.23 31.52
N LYS A 323 19.96 -10.67 32.06
CA LYS A 323 20.28 -10.50 33.48
C LYS A 323 20.47 -9.02 33.83
N TYR A 324 21.10 -8.25 32.96
CA TYR A 324 21.19 -6.79 33.09
C TYR A 324 19.82 -6.12 33.14
N MET A 325 18.92 -6.48 32.23
CA MET A 325 17.56 -5.92 32.20
C MET A 325 16.77 -6.28 33.46
N GLU A 326 16.90 -7.52 33.94
CA GLU A 326 16.29 -7.97 35.20
C GLU A 326 16.82 -7.18 36.41
N ASP A 327 18.14 -7.10 36.57
CA ASP A 327 18.77 -6.49 37.75
C ASP A 327 18.57 -4.96 37.80
N THR A 328 18.45 -4.32 36.64
CA THR A 328 18.27 -2.86 36.54
C THR A 328 16.81 -2.42 36.45
N GLY A 329 15.88 -3.37 36.23
CA GLY A 329 14.45 -3.07 36.05
C GLY A 329 14.17 -2.16 34.85
N ILE A 330 15.04 -2.14 33.84
CA ILE A 330 14.86 -1.31 32.64
C ILE A 330 13.62 -1.81 31.89
N ASN A 331 12.70 -0.90 31.61
CA ASN A 331 11.57 -1.19 30.73
C ASN A 331 12.09 -1.45 29.30
N PRO A 332 11.89 -2.65 28.73
CA PRO A 332 12.33 -2.97 27.37
C PRO A 332 11.74 -2.02 26.30
N ASP A 333 10.56 -1.47 26.55
CA ASP A 333 9.88 -0.56 25.62
C ASP A 333 10.51 0.86 25.63
N GLU A 334 11.23 1.22 26.70
CA GLU A 334 11.93 2.50 26.82
C GLU A 334 13.41 2.41 26.40
N SER A 335 14.00 1.22 26.56
CA SER A 335 15.40 0.94 26.21
C SER A 335 15.68 1.22 24.73
N LYS A 336 16.91 1.65 24.43
CA LYS A 336 17.41 1.69 23.05
C LYS A 336 18.16 0.42 22.66
N ILE A 337 18.23 -0.59 23.54
CA ILE A 337 18.72 -1.93 23.20
C ILE A 337 17.61 -2.65 22.42
N LEU A 338 17.92 -3.08 21.21
CA LEU A 338 16.93 -3.70 20.33
C LEU A 338 16.97 -5.22 20.42
N THR A 339 15.81 -5.86 20.34
CA THR A 339 15.68 -7.30 20.13
C THR A 339 15.15 -7.56 18.73
N ILE A 340 15.91 -8.28 17.91
CA ILE A 340 15.51 -8.62 16.53
C ILE A 340 15.78 -10.10 16.32
N ASP A 341 14.73 -10.83 15.97
CA ASP A 341 14.75 -12.26 15.66
C ASP A 341 15.51 -13.11 16.71
N GLY A 342 15.33 -12.79 18.00
CA GLY A 342 15.92 -13.54 19.11
C GLY A 342 17.31 -13.07 19.56
N VAL A 343 17.86 -12.02 18.94
CA VAL A 343 19.22 -11.52 19.21
C VAL A 343 19.18 -10.06 19.64
N TYR A 344 20.01 -9.70 20.63
CA TYR A 344 20.19 -8.32 21.05
C TYR A 344 21.10 -7.53 20.10
N TYR A 345 20.74 -6.27 19.89
CA TYR A 345 21.53 -5.29 19.15
C TYR A 345 21.77 -4.09 20.06
N MET A 346 23.04 -3.85 20.37
CA MET A 346 23.47 -2.76 21.23
C MET A 346 23.80 -1.53 20.37
N PRO A 347 23.45 -0.30 20.79
CA PRO A 347 23.89 0.90 20.08
C PRO A 347 25.42 0.92 19.89
N SER A 348 25.90 1.24 18.70
CA SER A 348 27.36 1.34 18.48
C SER A 348 27.94 2.52 19.27
N TYR A 349 29.24 2.52 19.54
CA TYR A 349 29.88 3.65 20.24
C TYR A 349 29.76 4.99 19.49
N THR A 350 29.53 4.94 18.17
CA THR A 350 29.27 6.12 17.33
C THR A 350 27.80 6.53 17.27
N SER A 351 26.90 5.77 17.89
CA SER A 351 25.46 6.05 17.95
C SER A 351 25.17 7.19 18.93
N GLN A 352 24.11 7.98 18.67
CA GLN A 352 23.58 8.89 19.69
C GLN A 352 23.04 8.18 20.94
N PHE A 353 22.87 6.85 20.89
CA PHE A 353 22.39 6.02 22.00
C PHE A 353 23.50 5.18 22.66
N SER A 354 24.78 5.48 22.40
CA SER A 354 25.92 4.73 22.93
C SER A 354 25.97 4.62 24.46
N TYR A 355 25.29 5.53 25.16
CA TYR A 355 25.16 5.49 26.63
C TYR A 355 24.53 4.18 27.15
N GLU A 356 23.64 3.52 26.38
CA GLU A 356 23.05 2.24 26.78
C GLU A 356 24.11 1.12 26.78
N THR A 357 24.97 1.11 25.78
CA THR A 357 26.07 0.15 25.65
C THR A 357 27.06 0.34 26.79
N VAL A 358 27.49 1.57 27.03
CA VAL A 358 28.40 1.92 28.12
C VAL A 358 27.79 1.56 29.49
N ARG A 359 26.47 1.76 29.68
CA ARG A 359 25.78 1.40 30.92
C ARG A 359 25.77 -0.11 31.16
N PHE A 360 25.50 -0.90 30.11
CA PHE A 360 25.57 -2.36 30.17
C PHE A 360 27.00 -2.86 30.49
N GLU A 361 28.01 -2.30 29.82
CA GLU A 361 29.42 -2.65 30.03
C GLU A 361 29.89 -2.34 31.47
N ASN A 362 29.51 -1.18 32.00
CA ASN A 362 29.80 -0.81 33.38
C ASN A 362 29.11 -1.75 34.39
N TRP A 363 27.86 -2.15 34.11
CA TRP A 363 27.17 -3.14 34.92
C TRP A 363 27.86 -4.51 34.87
N LEU A 364 28.32 -4.94 33.68
CA LEU A 364 29.02 -6.20 33.51
C LEU A 364 30.31 -6.22 34.32
N LEU A 365 31.09 -5.14 34.28
CA LEU A 365 32.28 -5.01 35.12
C LEU A 365 31.89 -5.05 36.59
N SER A 366 30.92 -4.27 37.06
CA SER A 366 30.60 -4.22 38.49
C SER A 366 30.16 -5.56 39.08
N HIS A 367 29.53 -6.43 38.28
CA HIS A 367 29.03 -7.73 38.74
C HIS A 367 30.06 -8.87 38.60
N TYR A 368 30.94 -8.80 37.60
CA TYR A 368 31.81 -9.92 37.25
C TYR A 368 33.32 -9.62 37.38
N THR A 369 33.71 -8.43 37.85
CA THR A 369 35.13 -8.06 38.06
C THR A 369 35.89 -9.08 38.93
N SER A 370 35.24 -9.68 39.92
CA SER A 370 35.88 -10.67 40.81
C SER A 370 36.21 -12.00 40.13
N ILE A 371 35.56 -12.31 39.01
CA ILE A 371 35.72 -13.55 38.24
C ILE A 371 36.66 -13.33 37.03
N LEU A 372 36.83 -12.08 36.61
CA LEU A 372 37.73 -11.74 35.51
C LEU A 372 39.21 -11.80 35.96
N PRO A 373 40.10 -12.45 35.19
CA PRO A 373 41.53 -12.45 35.47
C PRO A 373 42.08 -11.02 35.59
N SER A 374 43.02 -10.79 36.51
CA SER A 374 43.60 -9.47 36.78
C SER A 374 44.31 -8.83 35.56
N SER A 375 44.64 -9.63 34.53
CA SER A 375 45.24 -9.21 33.27
C SER A 375 44.23 -8.95 32.14
N THR A 376 42.92 -9.03 32.42
CA THR A 376 41.88 -8.87 31.39
C THR A 376 41.81 -7.41 30.96
N ASN A 377 42.03 -7.16 29.67
CA ASN A 377 41.77 -5.87 29.08
C ASN A 377 40.24 -5.72 28.87
N PRO A 378 39.56 -4.77 29.55
CA PRO A 378 38.11 -4.60 29.45
C PRO A 378 37.62 -4.36 28.02
N ASP A 379 38.37 -3.60 27.21
CA ASP A 379 37.98 -3.30 25.84
C ASP A 379 37.95 -4.57 24.99
N LYS A 380 38.95 -5.45 25.16
CA LYS A 380 38.96 -6.75 24.47
C LYS A 380 37.81 -7.65 24.92
N LEU A 381 37.45 -7.60 26.20
CA LEU A 381 36.30 -8.34 26.73
C LEU A 381 35.02 -7.84 26.09
N PHE A 382 34.77 -6.53 26.06
CA PHE A 382 33.55 -5.97 25.47
C PHE A 382 33.43 -6.27 23.99
N LEU A 383 34.51 -6.12 23.22
CA LEU A 383 34.52 -6.47 21.80
C LEU A 383 34.21 -7.96 21.56
N SER A 384 34.60 -8.85 22.48
CA SER A 384 34.31 -10.29 22.39
C SER A 384 32.84 -10.66 22.62
N LEU A 385 32.01 -9.74 23.12
CA LEU A 385 30.57 -9.96 23.29
C LEU A 385 29.79 -9.88 21.97
N TYR A 386 30.39 -9.27 20.94
CA TYR A 386 29.74 -8.99 19.66
C TYR A 386 30.25 -9.93 18.57
N GLU A 387 29.39 -10.32 17.63
CA GLU A 387 29.76 -11.21 16.53
C GLU A 387 30.79 -10.56 15.60
N ASN A 388 30.56 -9.28 15.25
CA ASN A 388 31.51 -8.43 14.57
C ASN A 388 31.22 -6.95 14.92
N PRO A 389 31.97 -6.33 15.85
CA PRO A 389 31.69 -4.97 16.31
C PRO A 389 31.91 -3.91 15.23
N GLU A 390 32.72 -4.19 14.21
CA GLU A 390 32.98 -3.28 13.08
C GLU A 390 31.84 -3.31 12.05
N ASP A 391 31.13 -4.44 11.93
CA ASP A 391 29.97 -4.59 11.02
C ASP A 391 28.69 -4.01 11.66
N THR A 392 28.70 -2.69 11.86
CA THR A 392 27.54 -1.99 12.41
C THR A 392 26.37 -1.96 11.42
N ARG A 393 25.17 -2.24 11.92
CA ARG A 393 23.93 -2.16 11.15
C ARG A 393 23.18 -0.88 11.46
N ARG A 394 22.63 -0.25 10.42
CA ARG A 394 21.73 0.89 10.57
C ARG A 394 20.33 0.36 10.85
N LEU A 395 19.79 0.61 12.04
CA LEU A 395 18.47 0.15 12.50
C LEU A 395 17.66 1.33 13.05
N PHE A 396 16.36 1.11 13.27
CA PHE A 396 15.44 2.13 13.75
C PHE A 396 15.00 1.93 15.20
N VAL A 397 14.78 3.02 15.92
CA VAL A 397 14.32 3.02 17.31
C VAL A 397 13.20 4.03 17.54
N GLY A 398 12.20 3.67 18.33
CA GLY A 398 11.21 4.59 18.89
C GLY A 398 10.07 5.01 17.95
N GLY A 399 9.98 4.42 16.76
CA GLY A 399 8.83 4.57 15.87
C GLY A 399 7.82 3.44 16.04
N TYR A 400 6.58 3.68 15.63
CA TYR A 400 5.49 2.69 15.75
C TYR A 400 5.79 1.34 15.08
N GLU A 401 6.55 1.33 13.99
CA GLU A 401 6.87 0.14 13.20
C GLU A 401 8.38 -0.19 13.21
N SER A 402 9.16 0.40 14.12
CA SER A 402 10.60 0.15 14.19
C SER A 402 10.92 -1.34 14.21
N SER A 403 10.22 -2.13 15.03
CA SER A 403 10.40 -3.58 15.13
C SER A 403 10.18 -4.31 13.80
N THR A 404 9.10 -3.96 13.09
CA THR A 404 8.79 -4.52 11.76
C THR A 404 9.86 -4.17 10.74
N PHE A 405 10.26 -2.89 10.64
CA PHE A 405 11.29 -2.48 9.70
C PHE A 405 12.64 -3.12 10.03
N ASN A 406 13.01 -3.20 11.31
CA ASN A 406 14.25 -3.86 11.73
C ASN A 406 14.26 -5.35 11.38
N PHE A 407 13.13 -6.06 11.57
CA PHE A 407 12.98 -7.44 11.13
C PHE A 407 13.11 -7.58 9.60
N LEU A 408 12.42 -6.73 8.85
CA LEU A 408 12.47 -6.78 7.38
C LEU A 408 13.86 -6.42 6.85
N GLU A 409 14.55 -5.45 7.44
CA GLU A 409 15.90 -5.07 7.04
C GLU A 409 16.92 -6.17 7.31
N THR A 410 16.80 -6.86 8.46
CA THR A 410 17.67 -7.98 8.79
C THR A 410 17.38 -9.20 7.92
N SER A 411 16.10 -9.48 7.64
CA SER A 411 15.66 -10.55 6.75
C SER A 411 16.09 -10.30 5.29
N ALA A 412 15.98 -9.06 4.82
CA ALA A 412 16.36 -8.68 3.45
C ALA A 412 17.87 -8.79 3.19
N ALA A 413 18.70 -8.79 4.24
CA ALA A 413 20.15 -8.96 4.12
C ALA A 413 20.59 -10.42 3.98
N ALA A 414 19.65 -11.38 3.97
CA ALA A 414 19.94 -12.80 3.76
C ALA A 414 20.38 -13.07 2.31
N HIS A 415 21.30 -14.01 2.14
CA HIS A 415 21.67 -14.51 0.81
C HIS A 415 20.53 -15.36 0.22
N ASP A 416 20.03 -16.33 0.99
CA ASP A 416 18.85 -17.15 0.64
C ASP A 416 17.57 -16.45 1.14
N LEU A 417 16.97 -15.62 0.28
CA LEU A 417 15.74 -14.91 0.60
C LEU A 417 14.55 -15.86 0.49
N ARG A 418 13.84 -16.04 1.61
CA ARG A 418 12.64 -16.88 1.69
C ARG A 418 11.50 -16.16 2.37
N THR A 419 10.28 -16.57 2.06
CA THR A 419 9.10 -16.12 2.82
C THR A 419 9.13 -16.68 4.25
N PRO A 420 8.80 -15.86 5.27
CA PRO A 420 8.77 -16.32 6.66
C PRO A 420 7.74 -17.42 6.95
N ILE A 421 6.69 -17.54 6.12
CA ILE A 421 5.58 -18.47 6.32
C ILE A 421 5.93 -19.86 5.76
N LEU A 422 5.95 -20.00 4.43
CA LEU A 422 6.17 -21.31 3.79
C LEU A 422 7.63 -21.60 3.49
N GLY A 423 8.56 -20.64 3.69
CA GLY A 423 9.95 -20.81 3.29
C GLY A 423 10.13 -20.86 1.77
N CYS A 424 9.17 -20.33 1.01
CA CYS A 424 9.27 -20.26 -0.44
C CYS A 424 10.40 -19.31 -0.82
N GLN A 425 11.28 -19.75 -1.72
CA GLN A 425 12.37 -18.95 -2.23
C GLN A 425 11.82 -17.75 -3.00
N ILE A 426 12.27 -16.55 -2.62
CA ILE A 426 12.08 -15.32 -3.39
C ILE A 426 13.18 -15.30 -4.46
N ALA A 427 12.94 -14.67 -5.61
CA ALA A 427 13.87 -14.71 -6.74
C ALA A 427 15.33 -14.43 -6.33
N ASP A 428 16.25 -15.33 -6.71
CA ASP A 428 17.67 -15.28 -6.32
C ASP A 428 18.37 -13.98 -6.70
N SER A 429 17.93 -13.36 -7.80
CA SER A 429 18.44 -12.06 -8.25
C SER A 429 18.19 -10.91 -7.27
N LEU A 430 17.40 -11.13 -6.24
CA LEU A 430 17.09 -10.17 -5.19
C LEU A 430 17.87 -10.40 -3.90
N GLY A 431 18.51 -11.56 -3.76
CA GLY A 431 19.32 -11.92 -2.61
C GLY A 431 20.55 -11.04 -2.47
N LYS A 432 21.17 -11.09 -1.30
CA LYS A 432 22.48 -10.47 -1.10
C LYS A 432 23.49 -11.08 -2.07
N LEU A 433 24.08 -10.25 -2.92
CA LEU A 433 25.10 -10.70 -3.88
C LEU A 433 26.32 -11.30 -3.16
N PRO A 434 26.99 -12.31 -3.75
CA PRO A 434 28.18 -12.92 -3.17
C PRO A 434 29.27 -11.90 -2.85
N GLU A 435 30.05 -12.18 -1.81
CA GLU A 435 31.18 -11.33 -1.41
C GLU A 435 32.20 -11.21 -2.56
N GLY A 436 32.70 -10.00 -2.78
CA GLY A 436 33.59 -9.68 -3.90
C GLY A 436 32.89 -9.33 -5.22
N THR A 437 31.55 -9.43 -5.30
CA THR A 437 30.81 -8.97 -6.49
C THR A 437 30.94 -7.45 -6.63
N PRO A 438 31.36 -6.92 -7.80
CA PRO A 438 31.35 -5.48 -8.06
C PRO A 438 29.98 -4.86 -7.79
N ASP A 439 29.96 -3.67 -7.19
CA ASP A 439 28.74 -2.93 -6.87
C ASP A 439 27.76 -3.60 -5.90
N ALA A 440 28.14 -4.68 -5.20
CA ALA A 440 27.27 -5.36 -4.23
C ALA A 440 26.66 -4.41 -3.17
N LYS A 441 27.46 -3.47 -2.66
CA LYS A 441 26.99 -2.44 -1.71
C LYS A 441 25.99 -1.48 -2.34
N TYR A 442 26.21 -1.11 -3.61
CA TYR A 442 25.29 -0.24 -4.34
C TYR A 442 23.96 -0.96 -4.60
N PHE A 443 24.01 -2.21 -5.05
CA PHE A 443 22.83 -3.05 -5.26
C PHE A 443 21.98 -3.14 -3.98
N ASP A 444 22.60 -3.50 -2.85
CA ASP A 444 21.94 -3.59 -1.56
C ASP A 444 21.26 -2.26 -1.21
N SER A 445 22.00 -1.15 -1.26
CA SER A 445 21.44 0.18 -0.95
C SER A 445 20.27 0.61 -1.86
N LYS A 446 20.32 0.25 -3.15
CA LYS A 446 19.34 0.66 -4.15
C LYS A 446 18.05 -0.15 -4.06
N TYR A 447 18.16 -1.46 -3.87
CA TYR A 447 17.04 -2.39 -3.95
C TYR A 447 16.48 -2.83 -2.60
N LYS A 448 17.17 -2.55 -1.47
CA LYS A 448 16.72 -2.91 -0.10
C LYS A 448 15.24 -2.67 0.16
N ARG A 449 14.72 -1.50 -0.24
CA ARG A 449 13.30 -1.15 -0.05
C ARG A 449 12.35 -2.05 -0.86
N SER A 450 12.73 -2.39 -2.09
CA SER A 450 11.97 -3.31 -2.94
C SER A 450 12.01 -4.74 -2.40
N VAL A 451 13.18 -5.20 -1.94
CA VAL A 451 13.36 -6.53 -1.35
C VAL A 451 12.49 -6.70 -0.10
N MET A 452 12.52 -5.74 0.83
CA MET A 452 11.65 -5.76 2.02
C MET A 452 10.16 -5.83 1.66
N ASN A 453 9.74 -5.05 0.66
CA ASN A 453 8.37 -5.08 0.18
C ASN A 453 7.99 -6.46 -0.39
N TRP A 454 8.86 -7.05 -1.20
CA TRP A 454 8.61 -8.36 -1.78
C TRP A 454 8.57 -9.50 -0.77
N ILE A 455 9.27 -9.41 0.36
CA ILE A 455 9.12 -10.37 1.46
C ILE A 455 7.66 -10.39 1.94
N VAL A 456 7.06 -9.21 2.17
CA VAL A 456 5.66 -9.10 2.62
C VAL A 456 4.69 -9.55 1.52
N GLN A 457 4.87 -9.05 0.28
CA GLN A 457 3.97 -9.40 -0.83
C GLN A 457 4.02 -10.88 -1.19
N SER A 458 5.21 -11.49 -1.17
CA SER A 458 5.35 -12.92 -1.41
C SER A 458 4.71 -13.71 -0.26
N SER A 459 4.79 -13.23 0.98
CA SER A 459 4.10 -13.87 2.11
C SER A 459 2.57 -13.77 2.00
N ALA A 460 2.02 -12.70 1.42
CA ALA A 460 0.59 -12.61 1.12
C ALA A 460 0.16 -13.66 0.07
N VAL A 461 1.04 -14.01 -0.87
CA VAL A 461 0.79 -15.13 -1.79
C VAL A 461 0.81 -16.48 -1.06
N ASP A 462 1.70 -16.66 -0.07
CA ASP A 462 1.67 -17.86 0.78
C ASP A 462 0.33 -18.00 1.51
N PHE A 463 -0.19 -16.90 2.05
CA PHE A 463 -1.51 -16.87 2.67
C PHE A 463 -2.59 -17.32 1.67
N LEU A 464 -2.60 -16.76 0.46
CA LEU A 464 -3.57 -17.15 -0.57
C LEU A 464 -3.48 -18.66 -0.85
N HIS A 465 -2.28 -19.20 -1.05
CA HIS A 465 -2.11 -20.64 -1.30
C HIS A 465 -2.65 -21.49 -0.13
N LEU A 466 -2.34 -21.11 1.11
CA LEU A 466 -2.86 -21.79 2.30
C LEU A 466 -4.39 -21.73 2.36
N LEU A 467 -4.99 -20.59 2.03
CA LEU A 467 -6.44 -20.41 1.99
C LEU A 467 -7.08 -21.30 0.93
N LEU A 468 -6.54 -21.32 -0.30
CA LEU A 468 -7.05 -22.15 -1.39
C LEU A 468 -6.95 -23.65 -1.05
N VAL A 469 -5.83 -24.08 -0.46
CA VAL A 469 -5.63 -25.48 -0.03
C VAL A 469 -6.58 -25.85 1.10
N SER A 470 -6.74 -24.98 2.11
CA SER A 470 -7.69 -25.19 3.21
C SER A 470 -9.12 -25.30 2.70
N MET A 471 -9.50 -24.42 1.77
CA MET A 471 -10.82 -24.44 1.14
C MET A 471 -11.06 -25.73 0.36
N GLN A 472 -10.09 -26.14 -0.47
CA GLN A 472 -10.19 -27.41 -1.20
C GLN A 472 -10.38 -28.58 -0.23
N TRP A 473 -9.57 -28.65 0.83
CA TRP A 473 -9.66 -29.69 1.84
C TRP A 473 -11.01 -29.73 2.55
N LEU A 474 -11.55 -28.57 2.97
CA LEU A 474 -12.87 -28.49 3.60
C LEU A 474 -13.99 -28.89 2.62
N CYS A 475 -13.95 -28.40 1.39
CA CYS A 475 -14.94 -28.75 0.38
C CYS A 475 -14.95 -30.27 0.10
N ASP A 476 -13.78 -30.89 -0.03
CA ASP A 476 -13.67 -32.34 -0.27
C ASP A 476 -14.15 -33.14 0.95
N THR A 477 -13.73 -32.73 2.15
CA THR A 477 -14.07 -33.43 3.42
C THR A 477 -15.57 -33.39 3.69
N TYR A 478 -16.19 -32.24 3.50
CA TYR A 478 -17.61 -32.01 3.81
C TYR A 478 -18.52 -32.14 2.60
N ARG A 479 -17.98 -32.52 1.43
CA ARG A 479 -18.74 -32.68 0.17
C ARG A 479 -19.53 -31.43 -0.20
N ILE A 480 -18.86 -30.29 -0.19
CA ILE A 480 -19.41 -29.01 -0.67
C ILE A 480 -19.01 -28.89 -2.14
N ASP A 481 -20.00 -28.91 -3.03
CA ASP A 481 -19.76 -28.81 -4.47
C ASP A 481 -19.48 -27.36 -4.86
N ALA A 482 -18.21 -26.97 -4.69
CA ALA A 482 -17.73 -25.63 -4.93
C ALA A 482 -16.56 -25.61 -5.91
N ARG A 483 -16.56 -24.62 -6.79
CA ARG A 483 -15.52 -24.36 -7.77
C ARG A 483 -14.82 -23.05 -7.48
N PHE A 484 -13.49 -23.06 -7.42
CA PHE A 484 -12.71 -21.83 -7.42
C PHE A 484 -12.90 -21.09 -8.75
N VAL A 485 -13.29 -19.80 -8.69
CA VAL A 485 -13.56 -18.97 -9.87
C VAL A 485 -12.35 -18.10 -10.18
N ILE A 486 -11.97 -17.24 -9.25
CA ILE A 486 -10.87 -16.31 -9.42
C ILE A 486 -10.37 -15.80 -8.06
N SER A 487 -9.11 -15.38 -8.04
CA SER A 487 -8.58 -14.50 -7.00
C SER A 487 -8.07 -13.22 -7.66
N ILE A 488 -8.51 -12.08 -7.13
CA ILE A 488 -8.18 -10.74 -7.62
C ILE A 488 -7.68 -9.94 -6.43
N HIS A 489 -6.39 -9.59 -6.43
CA HIS A 489 -5.76 -8.93 -5.27
C HIS A 489 -5.89 -9.79 -3.99
N ASP A 490 -6.64 -9.30 -3.01
CA ASP A 490 -7.00 -9.88 -1.71
C ASP A 490 -8.38 -10.56 -1.73
N GLU A 491 -9.11 -10.49 -2.85
CA GLU A 491 -10.41 -11.11 -3.03
C GLU A 491 -10.25 -12.57 -3.51
N VAL A 492 -11.03 -13.47 -2.92
CA VAL A 492 -11.16 -14.87 -3.37
C VAL A 492 -12.63 -15.17 -3.61
N ARG A 493 -12.95 -15.72 -4.78
CA ARG A 493 -14.31 -16.01 -5.21
C ARG A 493 -14.46 -17.47 -5.66
N TYR A 494 -15.49 -18.11 -5.14
CA TYR A 494 -15.92 -19.46 -5.45
C TYR A 494 -17.34 -19.43 -6.02
N MET A 495 -17.75 -20.52 -6.66
CA MET A 495 -19.11 -20.73 -7.14
C MET A 495 -19.63 -22.07 -6.63
N CYS A 496 -20.86 -22.10 -6.15
CA CYS A 496 -21.54 -23.31 -5.70
C CYS A 496 -23.04 -23.22 -5.98
N LYS A 497 -23.77 -24.30 -5.74
CA LYS A 497 -25.23 -24.27 -5.75
C LYS A 497 -25.75 -23.39 -4.63
N GLU A 498 -26.88 -22.75 -4.86
CA GLU A 498 -27.50 -21.82 -3.91
C GLU A 498 -27.75 -22.43 -2.52
N GLU A 499 -28.14 -23.71 -2.48
CA GLU A 499 -28.36 -24.47 -1.24
C GLU A 499 -27.09 -24.67 -0.40
N ASP A 500 -25.91 -24.72 -1.05
CA ASP A 500 -24.61 -24.93 -0.40
C ASP A 500 -23.92 -23.62 -0.04
N ALA A 501 -24.43 -22.46 -0.47
CA ALA A 501 -23.78 -21.16 -0.28
C ALA A 501 -23.48 -20.85 1.21
N PRO A 502 -24.37 -21.10 2.18
CA PRO A 502 -24.05 -20.90 3.59
C PRO A 502 -22.96 -21.84 4.11
N ARG A 503 -22.93 -23.10 3.65
CA ARG A 503 -21.89 -24.09 4.02
C ARG A 503 -20.53 -23.68 3.47
N LEU A 504 -20.49 -23.26 2.20
CA LEU A 504 -19.28 -22.77 1.57
C LEU A 504 -18.75 -21.49 2.24
N ALA A 505 -19.64 -20.55 2.57
CA ALA A 505 -19.27 -19.32 3.26
C ALA A 505 -18.70 -19.61 4.66
N LEU A 506 -19.27 -20.57 5.40
CA LEU A 506 -18.71 -21.03 6.66
C LEU A 506 -17.34 -21.69 6.48
N ALA A 507 -17.16 -22.53 5.45
CA ALA A 507 -15.87 -23.14 5.14
C ALA A 507 -14.80 -22.08 4.83
N LEU A 508 -15.18 -20.97 4.19
CA LEU A 508 -14.29 -19.85 3.93
C LEU A 508 -13.87 -19.13 5.21
N GLN A 509 -14.81 -18.86 6.12
CA GLN A 509 -14.50 -18.32 7.45
C GLN A 509 -13.53 -19.20 8.24
N LEU A 510 -13.80 -20.51 8.28
CA LEU A 510 -12.95 -21.48 8.97
C LEU A 510 -11.56 -21.60 8.30
N SER A 511 -11.49 -21.51 6.98
CA SER A 511 -10.21 -21.50 6.28
C SER A 511 -9.36 -20.29 6.67
N ASN A 512 -9.94 -19.08 6.73
CA ASN A 512 -9.19 -17.91 7.20
C ASN A 512 -8.70 -18.05 8.64
N LEU A 513 -9.53 -18.60 9.53
CA LEU A 513 -9.13 -18.92 10.90
C LEU A 513 -7.93 -19.88 10.94
N LEU A 514 -8.00 -20.99 10.21
CA LEU A 514 -6.93 -22.01 10.15
C LEU A 514 -5.64 -21.43 9.57
N VAL A 515 -5.74 -20.69 8.47
CA VAL A 515 -4.59 -20.07 7.81
C VAL A 515 -3.91 -19.07 8.73
N ARG A 516 -4.68 -18.20 9.39
CA ARG A 516 -4.11 -17.21 10.30
C ARG A 516 -3.51 -17.85 11.55
N ALA A 517 -4.14 -18.88 12.10
CA ALA A 517 -3.59 -19.65 13.20
C ALA A 517 -2.26 -20.32 12.81
N PHE A 518 -2.21 -20.96 11.64
CA PHE A 518 -0.99 -21.57 11.11
C PHE A 518 0.12 -20.54 10.93
N ILE A 519 -0.18 -19.37 10.34
CA ILE A 519 0.79 -18.30 10.12
C ILE A 519 1.32 -17.78 11.46
N SER A 520 0.44 -17.47 12.44
CA SER A 520 0.85 -17.07 13.79
C SER A 520 1.80 -18.10 14.40
N GLN A 521 1.42 -19.37 14.39
CA GLN A 521 2.24 -20.44 14.95
C GLN A 521 3.59 -20.56 14.23
N ARG A 522 3.58 -20.42 12.90
CA ARG A 522 4.76 -20.58 12.05
C ARG A 522 5.84 -19.52 12.32
N VAL A 523 5.42 -18.30 12.64
CA VAL A 523 6.32 -17.21 13.07
C VAL A 523 6.63 -17.25 14.56
N GLY A 524 6.02 -18.18 15.31
CA GLY A 524 6.31 -18.44 16.71
C GLY A 524 5.43 -17.69 17.69
N ILE A 525 4.19 -17.34 17.31
CA ILE A 525 3.16 -16.80 18.21
C ILE A 525 2.01 -17.81 18.29
N SER A 526 1.70 -18.32 19.49
CA SER A 526 0.66 -19.34 19.67
C SER A 526 -0.75 -18.77 19.89
N GLN A 527 -0.88 -17.44 19.85
CA GLN A 527 -2.15 -16.73 20.01
C GLN A 527 -2.68 -16.26 18.65
N LEU A 528 -4.00 -16.28 18.48
CA LEU A 528 -4.68 -15.65 17.36
C LEU A 528 -5.75 -14.69 17.91
N PRO A 529 -5.59 -13.37 17.74
CA PRO A 529 -6.59 -12.40 18.14
C PRO A 529 -7.92 -12.60 17.39
N ASN A 530 -9.05 -12.48 18.11
CA ASN A 530 -10.38 -12.64 17.52
C ASN A 530 -10.66 -11.64 16.39
N THR A 531 -10.12 -10.43 16.48
CA THR A 531 -10.35 -9.35 15.50
C THR A 531 -9.83 -9.66 14.09
N VAL A 532 -8.93 -10.63 13.95
CA VAL A 532 -8.41 -11.09 12.65
C VAL A 532 -8.84 -12.50 12.30
N ALA A 533 -9.42 -13.24 13.25
CA ALA A 533 -9.71 -14.67 13.11
C ALA A 533 -10.71 -14.97 11.99
N PHE A 534 -11.69 -14.08 11.80
CA PHE A 534 -12.74 -14.21 10.80
C PHE A 534 -12.67 -13.06 9.81
N PHE A 535 -13.19 -13.28 8.60
CA PHE A 535 -13.54 -12.19 7.69
C PHE A 535 -14.60 -11.30 8.33
N SER A 536 -14.54 -10.01 8.03
CA SER A 536 -15.58 -9.05 8.38
C SER A 536 -16.95 -9.53 7.91
N GLN A 537 -17.01 -10.01 6.67
CA GLN A 537 -18.16 -10.69 6.09
C GLN A 537 -17.73 -11.64 4.96
N VAL A 538 -18.61 -12.57 4.61
CA VAL A 538 -18.52 -13.36 3.37
C VAL A 538 -19.69 -12.98 2.48
N ASP A 539 -19.39 -12.57 1.26
CA ASP A 539 -20.34 -12.13 0.25
C ASP A 539 -20.90 -13.34 -0.49
N CYS A 540 -22.20 -13.32 -0.76
CA CYS A 540 -22.92 -14.27 -1.59
C CYS A 540 -23.80 -13.52 -2.60
N ASP A 541 -23.55 -13.71 -3.89
CA ASP A 541 -24.17 -12.90 -4.94
C ASP A 541 -24.42 -13.72 -6.22
N THR A 542 -25.27 -13.21 -7.13
CA THR A 542 -25.36 -13.71 -8.50
C THR A 542 -24.34 -13.07 -9.44
N VAL A 543 -23.75 -11.93 -9.05
CA VAL A 543 -22.79 -11.20 -9.89
C VAL A 543 -21.46 -10.98 -9.21
N LEU A 544 -20.38 -10.90 -9.99
CA LEU A 544 -19.06 -10.60 -9.45
C LEU A 544 -18.92 -9.10 -9.18
N ARG A 545 -19.05 -8.69 -7.92
CA ARG A 545 -18.76 -7.32 -7.46
C ARG A 545 -18.06 -7.33 -6.11
N LYS A 546 -17.52 -6.17 -5.71
CA LYS A 546 -16.80 -6.04 -4.45
C LYS A 546 -17.75 -6.08 -3.27
N GLU A 547 -18.69 -5.13 -3.21
CA GLU A 547 -19.73 -5.09 -2.18
C GLU A 547 -21.06 -5.54 -2.77
N VAL A 548 -21.81 -6.33 -2.01
CA VAL A 548 -23.09 -6.93 -2.44
C VAL A 548 -24.20 -5.91 -2.75
N ASP A 549 -24.05 -4.67 -2.30
CA ASP A 549 -25.00 -3.57 -2.50
C ASP A 549 -24.52 -2.54 -3.55
N THR A 550 -23.35 -2.78 -4.17
CA THR A 550 -22.85 -1.89 -5.21
C THR A 550 -23.83 -1.88 -6.39
N VAL A 551 -24.35 -0.70 -6.73
CA VAL A 551 -25.35 -0.52 -7.78
C VAL A 551 -24.78 -0.95 -9.12
N SER A 552 -25.20 -2.12 -9.61
CA SER A 552 -24.82 -2.63 -10.93
C SER A 552 -26.03 -2.64 -11.86
N ILE A 553 -25.79 -2.29 -13.13
CA ILE A 553 -26.84 -2.15 -14.14
C ILE A 553 -26.53 -3.10 -15.28
N ASN A 554 -27.50 -3.92 -15.66
CA ASN A 554 -27.42 -4.82 -16.81
C ASN A 554 -27.44 -4.02 -18.13
N PRO A 555 -27.02 -4.63 -19.26
CA PRO A 555 -27.05 -3.95 -20.56
C PRO A 555 -28.44 -3.47 -21.02
N ASP A 556 -29.51 -4.09 -20.51
CA ASP A 556 -30.90 -3.73 -20.78
C ASP A 556 -31.41 -2.56 -19.89
N GLY A 557 -30.56 -2.03 -19.01
CA GLY A 557 -30.88 -0.95 -18.08
C GLY A 557 -31.50 -1.40 -16.76
N THR A 558 -31.70 -2.70 -16.55
CA THR A 558 -32.24 -3.21 -15.27
C THR A 558 -31.19 -3.16 -14.16
N LYS A 559 -31.60 -2.79 -12.94
CA LYS A 559 -30.73 -2.87 -11.76
C LYS A 559 -30.60 -4.34 -11.35
N VAL A 560 -29.37 -4.79 -11.13
CA VAL A 560 -29.08 -6.10 -10.51
C VAL A 560 -29.49 -6.05 -9.04
N GLU A 561 -30.21 -7.07 -8.57
CA GLU A 561 -30.59 -7.21 -7.16
C GLU A 561 -29.36 -7.27 -6.25
N ASP A 562 -29.49 -6.78 -5.02
CA ASP A 562 -28.39 -6.78 -4.06
C ASP A 562 -28.15 -8.21 -3.56
N GLY A 563 -26.87 -8.57 -3.35
CA GLY A 563 -26.49 -9.85 -2.78
C GLY A 563 -26.67 -9.87 -1.26
N VAL A 564 -26.14 -10.92 -0.62
CA VAL A 564 -26.18 -11.08 0.84
C VAL A 564 -24.76 -11.18 1.38
N ALA A 565 -24.46 -10.42 2.43
CA ALA A 565 -23.22 -10.52 3.18
C ALA A 565 -23.50 -11.16 4.54
N TRP A 566 -22.73 -12.19 4.90
CA TRP A 566 -22.89 -12.90 6.17
C TRP A 566 -21.69 -12.73 7.09
N THR A 567 -21.96 -12.37 8.33
CA THR A 567 -20.97 -12.44 9.40
C THR A 567 -20.80 -13.89 9.86
N ILE A 568 -19.76 -14.16 10.68
CA ILE A 568 -19.61 -15.48 11.31
C ILE A 568 -20.85 -15.87 12.13
N ASP A 569 -21.46 -14.93 12.86
CA ASP A 569 -22.64 -15.18 13.68
C ASP A 569 -23.88 -15.53 12.86
N ASP A 570 -24.03 -14.91 11.68
CA ASP A 570 -25.11 -15.24 10.74
C ASP A 570 -24.93 -16.65 10.19
N LEU A 571 -23.70 -17.00 9.79
CA LEU A 571 -23.38 -18.32 9.26
C LEU A 571 -23.58 -19.43 10.30
N LEU A 572 -23.24 -19.19 11.56
CA LEU A 572 -23.50 -20.14 12.65
C LEU A 572 -24.99 -20.45 12.81
N LYS A 573 -25.86 -19.44 12.65
CA LYS A 573 -27.32 -19.63 12.68
C LYS A 573 -27.81 -20.40 11.45
N LEU A 574 -27.35 -20.01 10.26
CA LEU A 574 -27.77 -20.60 8.99
C LEU A 574 -27.34 -22.07 8.83
N THR A 575 -26.21 -22.45 9.45
CA THR A 575 -25.63 -23.80 9.37
C THR A 575 -25.95 -24.68 10.58
N GLY A 576 -26.97 -24.33 11.37
CA GLY A 576 -27.41 -25.14 12.50
C GLY A 576 -26.34 -25.35 13.58
N GLY A 577 -25.58 -24.29 13.90
CA GLY A 577 -24.52 -24.28 14.90
C GLY A 577 -23.12 -24.59 14.35
N GLY A 578 -22.85 -24.26 13.08
CA GLY A 578 -21.53 -24.43 12.47
C GLY A 578 -21.31 -25.80 11.83
N LYS A 579 -22.37 -26.49 11.40
CA LYS A 579 -22.25 -27.78 10.74
C LYS A 579 -21.96 -27.58 9.26
N LEU A 580 -20.86 -28.16 8.81
CA LEU A 580 -20.55 -28.27 7.38
C LEU A 580 -21.12 -29.54 6.73
N ASN A 581 -21.65 -30.50 7.51
CA ASN A 581 -22.24 -31.75 7.02
C ASN A 581 -23.70 -31.60 6.59
#